data_AF-H5SNX5-F1
#
_entry.id   AF-H5SNX5-F1
#
_cell.length_a   1.000
_cell.length_b   1.000
_cell.length_c   1.000
_cell.angle_alpha   90.00
_cell.angle_beta   90.00
_cell.angle_gamma   90.00
#
_symmetry.space_group_name_H-M   'P 1'
#
loop_
_entity.id
_entity.type
_entity.pdbx_description
1 polymer ?
#
loop_
_entity_poly.entity_id
_entity_poly.type
_entity_poly.pdbx_seq_one_letter_code
_entity_poly.pdbx_strand_id
1 'polypeptide(L)' 'MVSPEAIDPSLWERPHLTKVRVRYAETDQMGVVYYGHYAVYCEIARTEWLRRLGLT' A
#
# COMPACT_ATOMS: atom_id res chain seq x y z
N MET A 1 0.33 13.12 -22.07
CA MET A 1 0.11 13.98 -20.88
C MET A 1 -1.41 14.05 -20.70
N VAL A 2 -1.99 13.06 -20.00
CA VAL A 2 -3.45 12.86 -19.93
C VAL A 2 -4.05 13.97 -19.10
N SER A 3 -5.07 14.66 -19.63
CA SER A 3 -5.72 15.78 -18.95
C SER A 3 -6.38 15.32 -17.64
N PRO A 4 -6.39 16.15 -16.58
CA PRO A 4 -6.85 15.76 -15.24
C PRO A 4 -8.33 15.40 -15.14
N GLU A 5 -9.13 15.65 -16.18
CA GLU A 5 -10.59 15.50 -16.13
C GLU A 5 -11.12 14.06 -16.37
N ALA A 6 -10.24 13.08 -16.62
CA ALA A 6 -10.64 11.72 -17.00
C ALA A 6 -10.56 10.66 -15.89
N ILE A 7 -10.12 11.02 -14.67
CA ILE A 7 -10.09 10.07 -13.54
C ILE A 7 -11.48 10.10 -12.90
N ASP A 8 -12.23 9.01 -13.07
CA ASP A 8 -13.52 8.81 -12.41
C ASP A 8 -13.41 9.10 -10.89
N PRO A 9 -14.18 10.05 -10.34
CA PRO A 9 -14.15 10.37 -8.91
C PRO A 9 -14.42 9.16 -8.00
N SER A 10 -15.12 8.14 -8.47
CA SER A 10 -15.40 6.94 -7.68
C SER A 10 -14.14 6.14 -7.31
N LEU A 11 -13.03 6.31 -8.05
CA LEU A 11 -11.77 5.61 -7.83
C LEU A 11 -11.09 5.98 -6.51
N TRP A 12 -11.34 7.19 -6.00
CA TRP A 12 -10.82 7.63 -4.70
C TRP A 12 -11.83 7.48 -3.55
N GLU A 13 -13.10 7.19 -3.85
CA GLU A 13 -14.15 7.07 -2.83
C GLU A 13 -14.06 5.78 -2.00
N ARG A 14 -13.47 4.70 -2.55
CA ARG A 14 -13.41 3.38 -1.89
C ARG A 14 -12.04 2.71 -2.00
N PRO A 15 -10.98 3.30 -1.41
CA PRO A 15 -9.65 2.70 -1.45
C PRO A 15 -9.64 1.34 -0.73
N HIS A 16 -8.87 0.39 -1.26
CA HIS A 16 -8.57 -0.83 -0.52
C HIS A 16 -7.54 -0.53 0.57
N LEU A 17 -7.92 -0.78 1.82
CA LEU A 17 -7.07 -0.52 2.98
C LEU A 17 -6.57 -1.83 3.57
N THR A 18 -5.25 -1.92 3.70
CA THR A 18 -4.57 -3.04 4.36
C THR A 18 -3.85 -2.54 5.59
N LYS A 19 -4.21 -3.08 6.76
CA LYS A 19 -3.54 -2.74 8.03
C LYS A 19 -2.30 -3.62 8.18
N VAL A 20 -1.12 -2.99 8.28
CA VAL A 20 0.14 -3.67 8.54
C VAL A 20 0.65 -3.25 9.91
N ARG A 21 1.00 -4.23 10.75
CA ARG A 21 1.62 -3.98 12.05
C ARG A 21 3.13 -3.99 11.89
N VAL A 22 3.76 -2.89 12.25
CA VAL A 22 5.22 -2.79 12.30
C VAL A 22 5.77 -3.68 13.41
N ARG A 23 6.81 -4.45 13.09
CA ARG A 23 7.56 -5.30 14.00
C ARG A 23 8.82 -4.56 14.45
N TYR A 24 9.28 -4.87 15.66
CA TYR A 24 10.52 -4.28 16.18
C TYR A 24 11.75 -4.55 15.29
N ALA A 25 11.78 -5.71 14.63
CA ALA A 25 12.86 -6.06 13.70
C ALA A 25 12.91 -5.19 12.43
N GLU A 26 11.84 -4.44 12.13
CA GLU A 26 11.75 -3.57 10.95
C GLU A 26 12.19 -2.13 11.24
N THR A 27 12.53 -1.84 12.50
CA THR A 27 13.01 -0.51 12.93
C THR A 27 14.54 -0.48 13.00
N ASP A 28 15.14 0.64 12.62
CA ASP A 28 16.59 0.84 12.71
C ASP A 28 17.01 1.64 13.95
N GLN A 29 18.30 1.99 14.05
CA GLN A 29 18.86 2.75 15.17
C GLN A 29 18.25 4.16 15.34
N MET A 30 17.53 4.67 14.34
CA MET A 30 16.82 5.95 14.41
C MET A 30 15.44 5.82 15.09
N GLY A 31 15.01 4.61 15.45
CA GLY A 31 13.76 4.36 16.16
C GLY A 31 12.51 4.44 15.26
N VAL A 32 12.71 4.42 13.95
CA VAL A 32 11.65 4.42 12.93
C VAL A 32 11.81 3.23 12.00
N VAL A 33 10.82 2.96 11.15
CA VAL A 33 10.91 1.91 10.15
C VAL A 33 12.03 2.22 9.17
N TYR A 34 12.93 1.26 8.98
CA TYR A 34 14.01 1.35 8.00
C TYR A 34 13.43 1.52 6.59
N TYR A 35 13.99 2.44 5.79
CA TYR A 35 13.42 2.81 4.50
C TYR A 35 13.28 1.63 3.52
N GLY A 36 14.12 0.59 3.66
CA GLY A 36 14.04 -0.62 2.83
C GLY A 36 12.76 -1.43 3.02
N HIS A 37 12.04 -1.27 4.14
CA HIS A 37 10.82 -2.03 4.41
C HIS A 37 9.55 -1.45 3.80
N TYR A 38 9.55 -0.19 3.34
CA TYR A 38 8.36 0.39 2.71
C TYR A 38 7.97 -0.33 1.42
N ALA A 39 8.93 -0.82 0.64
CA ALA A 39 8.65 -1.61 -0.56
C ALA A 39 7.86 -2.89 -0.23
N VAL A 40 8.20 -3.54 0.89
CA VAL A 40 7.50 -4.74 1.37
C VAL A 40 6.06 -4.40 1.76
N TYR A 41 5.81 -3.27 2.41
CA TYR A 41 4.46 -2.85 2.77
C TYR A 41 3.59 -2.55 1.53
N CYS A 42 4.17 -1.94 0.49
CA CYS A 42 3.49 -1.75 -0.78
C CYS A 42 3.13 -3.09 -1.45
N GLU A 43 4.02 -4.08 -1.38
CA GLU A 43 3.74 -5.41 -1.91
C GLU A 43 2.61 -6.12 -1.15
N ILE A 44 2.59 -6.02 0.18
CA ILE A 44 1.50 -6.55 1.02
C ILE A 44 0.17 -5.92 0.62
N ALA A 45 0.09 -4.59 0.52
CA ALA A 45 -1.15 -3.91 0.13
C ALA A 45 -1.60 -4.30 -1.30
N ARG A 46 -0.66 -4.44 -2.23
CA ARG A 46 -0.95 -4.87 -3.61
C ARG A 46 -1.47 -6.31 -3.67
N THR A 47 -0.87 -7.22 -2.91
CA THR A 47 -1.31 -8.63 -2.89
C THR A 47 -2.68 -8.79 -2.24
N GLU A 48 -2.97 -8.05 -1.16
CA GLU A 48 -4.31 -8.01 -0.56
C GLU A 48 -5.36 -7.40 -1.52
N TRP A 49 -4.99 -6.36 -2.26
CA TRP A 49 -5.85 -5.79 -3.28
C TRP A 49 -6.17 -6.79 -4.41
N LEU A 50 -5.17 -7.53 -4.90
CA LEU A 50 -5.36 -8.58 -5.91
C LEU A 50 -6.22 -9.74 -5.38
N ARG A 51 -6.02 -10.18 -4.13
CA ARG A 51 -6.86 -11.19 -3.47
C ARG A 51 -8.32 -10.75 -3.41
N ARG A 52 -8.57 -9.47 -3.10
CA ARG A 52 -9.94 -8.91 -3.10
C ARG A 52 -10.57 -8.91 -4.50
N LEU A 53 -9.77 -8.81 -5.55
CA LEU A 53 -10.24 -8.92 -6.94
C LEU A 53 -10.45 -10.37 -7.40
N GLY A 54 -10.11 -11.37 -6.57
CA GLY A 54 -10.21 -12.78 -6.92
C GLY A 54 -9.06 -13.30 -7.79
N LEU A 55 -7.95 -12.55 -7.86
CA LEU A 55 -6.74 -12.94 -8.57
C LEU A 55 -5.74 -13.52 -7.56
N THR A 56 -5.46 -14.83 -7.67
CA THR A 56 -4.50 -15.59 -6.84
C THR A 56 -3.38 -16.15 -7.67
#